data_AF-A0A5P8WGS2-F1
#
_entry.id   AF-A0A5P8WGS2-F1
#
_cell.length_a   1.000
_cell.length_b   1.000
_cell.length_c   1.000
_cell.angle_alpha   90.00
_cell.angle_beta   90.00
_cell.angle_gamma   90.00
#
_symmetry.space_group_name_H-M   'P 1'
#
loop_
_entity.id
_entity.type
_entity.pdbx_description
1 polymer ?
#
loop_
_entity_poly.entity_id
_entity_poly.type
_entity_poly.pdbx_seq_one_letter_code
_entity_poly.pdbx_strand_id
1 'polypeptide(L)' 'MSQGINDSITINGKHYGIETKGLVFDNLSVDGMTREDWLNDFHCPSEQFEIQELESL' A
#
# COMPACT_ATOMS: atom_id res chain seq x y z
N MET A 1 -1.68 9.14 20.70
CA MET A 1 -1.23 9.05 19.29
C MET A 1 -1.19 7.57 18.98
N SER A 2 -2.28 7.03 18.42
CA SER A 2 -2.39 5.62 18.05
C SER A 2 -1.51 5.38 16.83
N GLN A 3 -0.46 4.60 17.03
CA GLN A 3 0.62 4.36 16.09
C GLN A 3 0.18 3.31 15.04
N GLY A 4 -0.85 3.58 14.22
CA GLY A 4 -1.27 2.70 13.11
C GLY A 4 -1.68 1.25 13.48
N ILE A 5 -1.70 0.87 14.76
CA ILE A 5 -1.96 -0.50 15.25
C ILE A 5 -3.36 -1.00 14.85
N ASN A 6 -4.31 -0.08 14.63
CA ASN A 6 -5.68 -0.41 14.24
C ASN A 6 -5.94 -0.21 12.74
N ASP A 7 -4.96 0.30 11.99
CA ASP A 7 -5.11 0.59 10.57
C ASP A 7 -4.50 -0.57 9.77
N SER A 8 -5.33 -1.05 8.83
CA SER A 8 -5.02 -1.93 7.72
C SER A 8 -3.70 -2.73 7.81
N ILE A 9 -3.80 -3.93 8.39
CA ILE A 9 -2.65 -4.79 8.70
C ILE A 9 -1.94 -5.19 7.40
N THR A 10 -0.78 -4.57 7.17
CA THR A 10 0.22 -5.04 6.23
C THR A 10 0.76 -6.38 6.70
N ILE A 11 0.67 -7.43 5.88
CA ILE A 11 1.17 -8.76 6.26
C ILE A 11 2.69 -8.66 6.36
N ASN A 12 3.24 -8.78 7.57
CA ASN A 12 4.67 -8.60 7.86
C ASN A 12 5.24 -7.23 7.41
N GLY A 13 4.44 -6.16 7.44
CA GLY A 13 4.88 -4.83 7.01
C GLY A 13 4.92 -4.64 5.49
N LYS A 14 4.26 -5.52 4.71
CA LYS A 14 4.16 -5.42 3.25
C LYS A 14 2.74 -5.04 2.81
N HIS A 15 2.65 -4.11 1.87
CA HIS A 15 1.42 -3.70 1.19
C HIS A 15 1.50 -4.14 -0.29
N TYR A 16 0.52 -4.90 -0.76
CA TYR A 16 0.50 -5.42 -2.13
C TYR A 16 -0.61 -4.74 -2.93
N GLY A 17 -0.25 -4.16 -4.06
CA GLY A 17 -1.18 -3.55 -5.00
C GLY A 17 -1.02 -4.13 -6.40
N ILE A 18 -2.13 -4.24 -7.13
CA ILE A 18 -2.15 -4.52 -8.57
C ILE A 18 -2.64 -3.26 -9.28
N GLU A 19 -1.81 -2.73 -10.18
CA GLU A 19 -2.18 -1.61 -11.03
C GLU A 19 -2.95 -2.12 -12.27
N THR A 20 -4.19 -1.67 -12.44
CA THR A 20 -5.04 -1.99 -13.59
C THR A 20 -5.84 -0.77 -14.01
N LYS A 21 -5.86 -0.48 -15.32
CA LYS A 21 -6.57 0.67 -15.90
C LYS A 21 -6.22 2.01 -15.22
N GLY A 22 -4.96 2.17 -14.76
CA GLY A 22 -4.46 3.40 -14.12
C GLY A 22 -4.87 3.57 -12.65
N LEU A 23 -5.45 2.54 -12.04
CA LEU A 23 -5.77 2.50 -10.61
C LEU A 23 -5.06 1.31 -9.96
N VAL A 24 -4.56 1.52 -8.75
CA VAL A 24 -4.04 0.47 -7.88
C VAL A 24 -5.17 -0.03 -7.00
N PHE A 25 -5.37 -1.35 -7.02
CA PHE A 25 -6.23 -2.06 -6.11
C PHE A 25 -5.35 -2.91 -5.20
N ASP A 26 -5.52 -2.77 -3.91
CA ASP A 26 -4.69 -3.45 -2.94
C ASP A 26 -5.49 -4.43 -2.08
N ASN A 27 -4.79 -5.08 -1.16
CA ASN A 27 -5.37 -6.08 -0.29
C ASN A 27 -6.15 -5.50 0.91
N LEU A 28 -6.30 -4.18 0.98
CA LEU A 28 -6.76 -3.40 2.13
C LEU A 28 -8.00 -2.53 1.79
N SER A 29 -8.13 -2.10 0.54
CA SER A 29 -9.21 -1.28 0.00
C SER A 29 -9.89 -1.97 -1.18
N VAL A 30 -11.23 -1.87 -1.24
CA VAL A 30 -12.02 -2.29 -2.41
C VAL A 30 -12.09 -1.21 -3.49
N ASP A 31 -11.76 0.03 -3.11
CA ASP A 31 -11.73 1.17 -4.02
C ASP A 31 -10.33 1.30 -4.64
N GLY A 32 -10.30 1.45 -5.97
CA GLY A 32 -9.06 1.70 -6.69
C GLY A 32 -8.64 3.15 -6.54
N MET A 33 -7.36 3.38 -6.29
CA MET A 33 -6.78 4.71 -6.13
C MET A 33 -5.66 4.94 -7.13
N THR A 34 -5.23 6.19 -7.32
CA THR A 34 -4.08 6.44 -8.20
C THR A 34 -2.82 5.85 -7.58
N ARG A 35 -1.81 5.55 -8.40
CA ARG A 35 -0.52 5.06 -7.90
C ARG A 35 0.11 6.03 -6.89
N GLU A 36 -0.02 7.33 -7.13
CA GLU A 36 0.49 8.36 -6.23
C GLU A 36 -0.22 8.35 -4.89
N ASP A 37 -1.55 8.32 -4.90
CA ASP A 37 -2.35 8.24 -3.67
C ASP A 37 -2.03 6.96 -2.90
N TRP A 38 -1.89 5.83 -3.60
CA TRP A 38 -1.55 4.54 -3.00
C TRP A 38 -0.20 4.53 -2.29
N LEU A 39 0.83 5.11 -2.93
CA LEU A 39 2.15 5.21 -2.32
C LEU A 39 2.16 6.14 -1.10
N ASN A 40 1.26 7.13 -1.05
CA ASN A 40 1.11 8.07 0.05
C ASN A 40 0.19 7.54 1.19
N ASP A 41 -0.56 6.47 0.96
CA ASP A 41 -1.45 5.86 1.96
C ASP A 41 -0.70 4.95 2.96
N PHE A 42 0.59 4.67 2.70
CA PHE A 42 1.40 3.82 3.57
C PHE A 42 2.10 4.62 4.67
N HIS A 43 1.83 4.28 5.93
CA HIS A 43 2.48 4.90 7.09
C HIS A 43 3.27 3.90 7.93
N CYS A 44 4.49 4.30 8.32
CA CYS A 44 5.32 3.59 9.28
C CYS A 44 6.11 4.61 10.13
N PRO A 45 6.60 4.26 11.34
CA PRO A 45 7.28 5.24 12.21
C PRO A 45 8.49 5.95 11.60
N SER A 46 9.14 5.35 10.60
CA SER A 46 10.25 5.96 9.88
C SER A 46 9.85 6.74 8.63
N GLU A 47 8.60 6.61 8.16
CA GLU A 47 8.12 7.11 6.85
C GLU A 47 9.05 6.70 5.70
N GLN A 48 9.68 5.53 5.82
CA GLN A 48 10.66 4.99 4.87
C GLN A 48 10.24 3.58 4.50
N PHE A 49 10.23 3.29 3.20
CA PHE A 49 9.83 2.01 2.64
C PHE A 49 10.58 1.74 1.34
N GLU A 50 10.73 0.46 1.01
CA GLU A 50 11.28 0.00 -0.26
C GLU A 50 10.14 -0.32 -1.21
N ILE A 51 10.16 0.28 -2.41
CA ILE A 51 9.20 -0.01 -3.47
C ILE A 51 9.81 -1.08 -4.37
N GLN A 52 9.10 -2.19 -4.55
CA GLN A 52 9.48 -3.25 -5.48
C GLN A 52 8.37 -3.46 -6.50
N GLU A 53 8.70 -3.34 -7.79
CA GLU A 53 7.80 -3.66 -8.89
C GLU A 53 8.07 -5.09 -9.37
N LEU A 54 6.99 -5.88 -9.51
CA LEU A 54 7.05 -7.26 -9.99
C LEU A 54 6.37 -7.32 -11.37
N GLU A 55 7.15 -7.43 -12.44
CA GLU A 55 6.63 -7.49 -13.81
C GLU A 55 6.10 -8.89 -14.20
N SER A 56 6.39 -9.91 -13.40
CA SER A 56 5.92 -11.29 -13.62
C SER A 56 5.77 -12.03 -12.28
N LEU A 57 4.67 -12.79 -12.16
CA LEU A 57 4.41 -13.74 -11.08
C LEU A 57 4.90 -15.15 -11.44
#